data_AF-A0A1G2VVG3-F1
#
_entry.id   AF-A0A1G2VVG3-F1
#
_cell.length_a   1.000
_cell.length_b   1.000
_cell.length_c   1.000
_cell.angle_alpha   90.00
_cell.angle_beta   90.00
_cell.angle_gamma   90.00
#
_symmetry.space_group_name_H-M   'P 1'
#
loop_
_entity.id
_entity.type
_entity.pdbx_description
1 polymer ?
#
loop_
_entity_poly.entity_id
_entity_poly.type
_entity_poly.pdbx_seq_one_letter_code
_entity_poly.pdbx_strand_id
1 'polypeptide(L)' 'MLPRRYPHSPRFGMIAVKLGYITPTQLRQAMIMQLDDDMEGIPHRLLGDILFDLGWMSAGQRDEVLEKTRKCYGHTAA' A
#
# COMPACT_ATOMS: atom_id res chain seq x y z
N MET A 1 19.73 8.71 -3.49
CA MET A 1 18.62 8.01 -4.18
C MET A 1 18.56 6.59 -3.64
N LEU A 2 17.69 6.31 -2.66
CA LEU A 2 17.52 4.94 -2.19
C LEU A 2 16.66 4.17 -3.21
N PRO A 3 17.01 2.92 -3.54
CA PRO A 3 16.23 2.11 -4.46
C PRO A 3 14.85 1.89 -3.83
N ARG A 4 13.79 2.25 -4.55
CA ARG A 4 12.39 2.02 -4.15
C ARG A 4 12.10 0.52 -4.16
N ARG A 5 12.64 -0.21 -3.18
CA ARG A 5 12.16 -1.53 -2.77
C ARG A 5 10.92 -1.31 -1.90
N TYR A 6 9.93 -2.18 -2.07
CA TYR A 6 8.67 -2.33 -1.31
C TYR A 6 7.41 -1.75 -2.00
N PRO A 7 6.25 -2.39 -1.83
CA PRO A 7 5.98 -3.74 -2.30
C PRO A 7 4.62 -3.79 -3.03
N HIS A 8 4.53 -4.50 -4.15
CA HIS A 8 3.25 -5.08 -4.62
C HIS A 8 2.77 -6.17 -3.66
N SER A 9 2.79 -5.92 -2.34
CA SER A 9 2.42 -6.91 -1.36
C SER A 9 0.92 -6.86 -1.20
N PRO A 10 0.17 -7.92 -1.59
CA PRO A 10 -1.20 -8.13 -1.09
C PRO A 10 -1.28 -7.99 0.45
N ARG A 11 -0.16 -8.17 1.16
CA ARG A 11 -0.03 -7.94 2.60
C ARG A 11 -0.35 -6.51 3.04
N PHE A 12 0.03 -5.46 2.29
CA PHE A 12 -0.28 -4.09 2.70
C PHE A 12 -1.79 -3.89 2.78
N GLY A 13 -2.49 -4.21 1.69
CA GLY A 13 -3.95 -4.13 1.60
C GLY A 13 -4.64 -4.99 2.66
N MET A 14 -4.19 -6.23 2.84
CA MET A 14 -4.75 -7.12 3.87
C MET A 14 -4.54 -6.59 5.28
N ILE A 15 -3.38 -5.98 5.59
CA ILE A 15 -3.14 -5.39 6.91
C ILE A 15 -4.03 -4.15 7.10
N ALA A 16 -4.14 -3.28 6.10
CA ALA A 16 -4.99 -2.09 6.18
C ALA A 16 -6.48 -2.45 6.40
N VAL A 17 -6.97 -3.52 5.76
CA VAL A 17 -8.31 -4.07 6.00
C VAL A 17 -8.43 -4.67 7.41
N LYS A 18 -7.44 -5.46 7.85
CA LYS A 18 -7.43 -6.05 9.20
C LYS A 18 -7.41 -5.03 10.32
N LEU A 19 -6.77 -3.88 10.10
CA LEU A 19 -6.73 -2.76 11.05
C LEU A 19 -7.99 -1.89 10.98
N GLY A 20 -8.90 -2.14 10.03
CA GLY A 20 -10.15 -1.40 9.88
C GLY A 20 -9.98 0.00 9.29
N TYR A 21 -8.80 0.35 8.74
CA TYR A 21 -8.59 1.66 8.12
C TYR A 21 -9.30 1.78 6.78
N ILE A 22 -9.38 0.67 6.05
CA ILE A 22 -10.07 0.60 4.75
C ILE A 22 -10.98 -0.62 4.71
N THR A 23 -11.99 -0.55 3.85
CA THR A 23 -12.87 -1.68 3.55
C THR A 23 -12.28 -2.55 2.43
N PRO A 24 -12.71 -3.82 2.30
CA PRO A 24 -12.35 -4.67 1.16
C PRO A 24 -12.74 -4.06 -0.19
N THR A 25 -13.82 -3.27 -0.24
CA THR A 25 -14.26 -2.58 -1.45
C THR A 25 -13.29 -1.46 -1.85
N GLN A 26 -12.91 -0.62 -0.89
CA GLN A 26 -11.89 0.42 -1.12
C GLN A 26 -10.55 -0.20 -1.54
N LEU A 27 -10.16 -1.31 -0.93
CA LEU A 27 -8.96 -2.04 -1.33
C LEU A 27 -9.02 -2.48 -2.79
N ARG A 28 -10.14 -3.09 -3.22
CA ARG A 28 -10.33 -3.48 -4.64
C ARG A 28 -10.28 -2.29 -5.58
N GLN A 29 -10.91 -1.18 -5.23
CA GLN A 29 -10.89 0.03 -6.06
C GLN A 29 -9.48 0.58 -6.22
N ALA A 30 -8.70 0.65 -5.14
CA ALA A 30 -7.31 1.10 -5.20
C ALA A 30 -6.43 0.15 -6.04
N MET A 31 -6.69 -1.16 -6.00
CA MET A 31 -6.00 -2.13 -6.86
C MET A 31 -6.33 -1.94 -8.35
N ILE A 32 -7.58 -1.62 -8.68
CA ILE A 32 -7.99 -1.34 -10.07
C ILE A 32 -7.30 -0.06 -10.56
N MET A 33 -7.30 1.02 -9.77
CA MET A 33 -6.60 2.26 -10.14
C MET A 33 -5.09 2.05 -10.35
N GLN A 34 -4.46 1.22 -9.51
CA GLN A 34 -3.05 0.88 -9.69
C GLN A 34 -2.81 0.11 -11.01
N LEU A 35 -3.73 -0.78 -11.39
CA LEU A 35 -3.66 -1.50 -12.65
C LEU A 35 -3.91 -0.58 -13.86
N ASP A 36 -4.85 0.36 -13.74
CA ASP A 36 -5.12 1.34 -14.79
C ASP A 36 -3.90 2.25 -15.01
N ASP A 37 -3.26 2.74 -13.94
CA ASP A 37 -2.03 3.52 -14.02
C ASP A 37 -0.91 2.76 -14.78
N ASP A 38 -0.77 1.46 -14.52
CA ASP A 38 0.19 0.59 -15.21
C ASP A 38 -0.11 0.46 -16.70
N MET A 39 -1.39 0.32 -17.06
CA MET A 39 -1.81 0.24 -18.46
C MET A 39 -1.64 1.58 -19.19
N GLU A 40 -1.81 2.69 -18.50
CA GLU A 40 -1.66 4.05 -19.05
C GLU A 40 -0.20 4.53 -19.10
N GLY A 41 0.75 3.74 -18.55
CA GLY A 41 2.16 4.11 -18.50
C GLY A 41 2.46 5.26 -17.53
N ILE A 42 1.56 5.51 -16.58
CA ILE A 42 1.72 6.49 -15.52
C ILE A 42 2.78 5.96 -14.54
N PRO A 43 3.66 6.82 -13.97
CA PRO A 43 4.60 6.40 -12.95
C PRO A 43 3.89 5.65 -11.82
N HIS A 44 4.33 4.42 -11.57
CA HIS A 44 3.65 3.49 -10.67
C HIS A 44 3.41 4.09 -9.27
N ARG A 45 2.14 4.30 -8.93
CA ARG A 45 1.73 4.75 -7.59
C ARG A 45 1.63 3.55 -6.66
N LEU A 46 2.08 3.72 -5.41
CA LEU A 46 1.94 2.68 -4.41
C LEU A 46 0.49 2.65 -3.93
N LEU A 47 -0.02 1.45 -3.61
CA LEU A 47 -1.37 1.28 -3.09
C LEU A 47 -1.65 2.15 -1.85
N GLY A 48 -0.66 2.29 -0.96
CA GLY A 48 -0.76 3.15 0.22
C GLY A 48 -0.87 4.64 -0.11
N ASP A 49 -0.26 5.08 -1.21
CA ASP A 49 -0.33 6.48 -1.67
C ASP A 49 -1.68 6.74 -2.37
N ILE A 50 -2.16 5.80 -3.19
CA ILE A 50 -3.51 5.89 -3.80
C ILE A 50 -4.58 6.01 -2.70
N LEU A 51 -4.51 5.18 -1.67
CA LEU A 51 -5.46 5.20 -0.55
C LEU A 51 -5.38 6.50 0.27
N PHE A 52 -4.19 7.09 0.38
CA PHE A 52 -3.98 8.39 1.03
C PHE A 52 -4.53 9.54 0.19
N ASP A 53 -4.25 9.57 -1.11
CA ASP A 53 -4.71 10.58 -2.05
C ASP A 53 -6.24 10.60 -2.17
N LEU A 54 -6.88 9.43 -2.05
CA LEU A 54 -8.34 9.28 -2.01
C LEU A 54 -8.96 9.67 -0.65
N GLY A 55 -8.15 10.02 0.34
CA GLY A 55 -8.61 10.38 1.68
C GLY A 55 -9.15 9.20 2.49
N TRP A 56 -8.95 7.96 2.03
CA TRP A 56 -9.40 6.76 2.74
C TRP A 56 -8.43 6.33 3.84
N MET A 57 -7.24 6.91 3.87
CA MET A 57 -6.22 6.63 4.87
C MET A 57 -5.47 7.92 5.21
N SER A 58 -5.15 8.12 6.49
CA SER A 58 -4.26 9.21 6.91
C SER A 58 -2.78 8.82 6.72
N ALA A 59 -1.88 9.80 6.72
CA ALA A 59 -0.44 9.54 6.63
C ALA A 59 0.04 8.64 7.79
N GLY A 60 -0.46 8.85 9.01
CA GLY A 60 -0.12 8.01 10.17
C GLY A 60 -0.60 6.57 10.03
N GLN A 61 -1.82 6.36 9.52
CA GLN A 61 -2.34 5.01 9.24
C GLN A 61 -1.53 4.29 8.16
N ARG A 62 -1.16 5.01 7.09
CA ARG A 62 -0.31 4.48 6.02
C ARG A 62 1.03 4.03 6.57
N ASP A 63 1.66 4.87 7.38
CA ASP A 63 2.98 4.61 7.95
C ASP A 63 2.94 3.43 8.94
N GLU A 64 1.87 3.30 9.74
CA GLU A 64 1.64 2.14 10.60
C GLU A 64 1.50 0.83 9.81
N VAL A 65 0.73 0.84 8.72
CA VAL A 65 0.57 -0.33 7.84
C VAL A 65 1.91 -0.68 7.17
N LEU A 66 2.67 0.32 6.73
CA LEU A 66 4.01 0.12 6.16
C LEU A 66 4.97 -0.52 7.17
N GLU A 67 4.96 -0.07 8.42
CA GLU A 67 5.78 -0.64 9.49
C GLU A 67 5.43 -2.11 9.75
N LYS A 68 4.14 -2.43 9.87
CA LYS A 68 3.67 -3.82 10.05
C LYS A 68 4.00 -4.69 8.84
N THR A 69 3.91 -4.14 7.63
CA THR A 69 4.26 -4.86 6.39
C THR A 69 5.75 -5.19 6.37
N ARG A 70 6.62 -4.25 6.79
CA ARG A 70 8.07 -4.48 6.93
C ARG A 70 8.40 -5.53 7.99
N LYS A 71 7.72 -5.54 9.14
CA LYS A 71 7.91 -6.56 10.19
C LYS A 71 7.58 -7.98 9.73
N CYS A 72 6.70 -8.15 8.73
CA CYS A 72 6.42 -9.46 8.10
C CYS A 72 7.47 -9.88 7.06
N TYR A 73 8.38 -8.99 6.64
CA TYR A 73 9.58 -9.34 5.91
C TYR A 73 10.72 -9.38 6.93
N GLY A 74 10.99 -10.57 7.49
CA GLY A 74 12.07 -10.75 8.46
C GLY A 74 13.34 -10.02 8.02
N HIS A 75 13.71 -9.00 8.77
CA HIS A 75 15.10 -8.55 8.78
C HIS A 75 15.88 -9.65 9.50
N THR A 76 16.48 -10.55 8.74
CA THR A 76 17.83 -10.99 9.10
C THR A 76 18.69 -9.76 8.87
N ALA A 77 18.87 -8.97 9.93
CA ALA A 77 19.93 -7.99 9.97
C ALA A 77 21.26 -8.77 9.99
N ALA A 78 22.08 -8.56 8.97
CA ALA A 78 23.50 -8.88 8.94
C ALA A 78 24.22 -7.69 8.32
#